data_AF-A0A5C6MCE6-F1
#
_entry.id   AF-A0A5C6MCE6-F1
#
_cell.length_a   1.000
_cell.length_b   1.000
_cell.length_c   1.000
_cell.angle_alpha   90.00
_cell.angle_beta   90.00
_cell.angle_gamma   90.00
#
_symmetry.space_group_name_H-M   'P 1'
#
loop_
_entity.id
_entity.type
_entity.pdbx_description
1 polymer ?
#
loop_
_entity_poly.entity_id
_entity_poly.type
_entity_poly.pdbx_seq_one_letter_code
_entity_poly.pdbx_strand_id
1 'polypeptide(L)'
;MAETEDQLIQVARDAVSQCNWVVGECASKWTSRYAKGRTDADFGQMVGLSGDQIFQRRRVWEKFGGVYESYAALKWSFFYVALNWDDAEDCLAWARDEAATVAEMRAWRKAQRGEDLFTESDEGYSEWAAPAGVDTSTVPLSRVVDPADYVPSGAGDRAGLGGSRPGVSTATMDTVARDSGDTGYAPFRADAGSAPVSVQEHPAERVELTAEQFWKRAASMLDKLNRALSPQYLRALSEQSDKVRERLQESLQEIVDKVERGLE
;
A
#
# COMPACT_ATOMS: atom_id res chain seq x y z
N MET A 1 10.54 -30.48 -17.11
CA MET A 1 9.74 -29.85 -18.19
C MET A 1 9.50 -28.41 -17.78
N ALA A 2 9.65 -27.44 -18.68
CA ALA A 2 9.37 -26.04 -18.36
C ALA A 2 7.86 -25.84 -18.19
N GLU A 3 7.45 -25.12 -17.13
CA GLU A 3 6.06 -24.71 -16.92
C GLU A 3 5.56 -23.93 -18.14
N THR A 4 4.35 -24.21 -18.62
CA THR A 4 3.77 -23.50 -19.76
C THR A 4 3.28 -22.11 -19.34
N GLU A 5 3.05 -21.24 -20.34
CA GLU A 5 2.51 -19.89 -20.09
C GLU A 5 1.17 -19.94 -19.34
N ASP A 6 0.24 -20.78 -19.79
CA ASP A 6 -1.08 -20.93 -19.17
C ASP A 6 -1.00 -21.46 -17.73
N GLN A 7 -0.01 -22.33 -17.43
CA GLN A 7 0.23 -22.82 -16.08
C GLN A 7 0.65 -21.68 -15.15
N LEU A 8 1.56 -20.80 -15.58
CA LEU A 8 1.99 -19.65 -14.79
C LEU A 8 0.83 -18.66 -14.53
N ILE A 9 -0.01 -18.43 -15.54
CA ILE A 9 -1.18 -17.56 -15.40
C ILE A 9 -2.18 -18.15 -14.42
N GLN A 10 -2.48 -19.46 -14.54
CA GLN A 10 -3.45 -20.12 -13.64
C GLN A 10 -2.96 -20.13 -12.20
N VAL A 11 -1.70 -20.50 -11.96
CA VAL A 11 -1.09 -20.47 -10.63
C VAL A 11 -1.11 -19.06 -10.03
N ALA A 12 -0.78 -18.04 -10.84
CA ALA A 12 -0.83 -16.66 -10.38
C ALA A 12 -2.25 -16.22 -10.00
N ARG A 13 -3.26 -16.56 -10.81
CA ARG A 13 -4.68 -16.27 -10.53
C ARG A 13 -5.15 -16.85 -9.21
N ASP A 14 -4.82 -18.12 -8.96
CA ASP A 14 -5.20 -18.81 -7.73
C ASP A 14 -4.48 -18.20 -6.50
N ALA A 15 -3.27 -17.67 -6.70
CA ALA A 15 -2.45 -17.06 -5.65
C ALA A 15 -2.75 -15.58 -5.36
N VAL A 16 -3.53 -14.87 -6.20
CA VAL A 16 -3.75 -13.41 -6.07
C VAL A 16 -4.17 -12.97 -4.68
N SER A 17 -5.06 -13.72 -4.02
CA SER A 17 -5.57 -13.41 -2.68
C SER A 17 -4.83 -14.14 -1.56
N GLN A 18 -3.95 -15.08 -1.90
CA GLN A 18 -3.38 -16.02 -0.93
C GLN A 18 -1.90 -15.77 -0.67
N CYS A 19 -1.12 -15.54 -1.73
CA CYS A 19 0.34 -15.52 -1.62
C CYS A 19 0.99 -14.56 -2.63
N ASN A 20 1.40 -13.39 -2.14
CA ASN A 20 2.12 -12.38 -2.93
C ASN A 20 3.44 -12.92 -3.51
N TRP A 21 4.11 -13.84 -2.82
CA TRP A 21 5.37 -14.46 -3.28
C TRP A 21 5.17 -15.27 -4.56
N VAL A 22 4.15 -16.13 -4.58
CA VAL A 22 3.82 -16.97 -5.74
C VAL A 22 3.45 -16.12 -6.94
N VAL A 23 2.68 -15.06 -6.74
CA VAL A 23 2.35 -14.11 -7.83
C VAL A 23 3.61 -13.45 -8.38
N GLY A 24 4.53 -13.02 -7.51
CA GLY A 24 5.81 -12.44 -7.92
C GLY A 24 6.71 -13.42 -8.68
N GLU A 25 6.78 -14.67 -8.23
CA GLU A 25 7.51 -15.75 -8.91
C GLU A 25 6.95 -16.01 -10.30
N CYS A 26 5.63 -16.19 -10.42
CA CYS A 26 4.97 -16.42 -11.70
C CYS A 26 5.18 -15.24 -12.65
N ALA A 27 5.08 -14.00 -12.16
CA ALA A 27 5.34 -12.80 -12.96
C ALA A 27 6.79 -12.75 -13.45
N SER A 28 7.77 -13.08 -12.59
CA SER A 28 9.19 -13.12 -12.98
C SER A 28 9.47 -14.21 -14.02
N LYS A 29 8.93 -15.42 -13.84
CA LYS A 29 9.04 -16.51 -14.82
C LYS A 29 8.37 -16.16 -16.14
N TRP A 30 7.17 -15.58 -16.09
CA TRP A 30 6.40 -15.21 -17.28
C TRP A 30 7.09 -14.09 -18.06
N THR A 31 7.54 -13.03 -17.39
CA THR A 31 8.25 -11.92 -18.05
C THR A 31 9.56 -12.40 -18.68
N SER A 32 10.28 -13.30 -18.02
CA SER A 32 11.54 -13.84 -18.54
C SER A 32 11.36 -14.78 -19.75
N ARG A 33 10.26 -15.53 -19.84
CA ARG A 33 10.08 -16.60 -20.83
C ARG A 33 9.06 -16.29 -21.93
N TYR A 34 8.02 -15.54 -21.61
CA TYR A 34 6.81 -15.42 -22.42
C TYR A 34 6.43 -13.98 -22.79
N ALA A 35 7.01 -12.95 -22.15
CA ALA A 35 6.67 -11.55 -22.42
C ALA A 35 6.62 -11.22 -23.93
N LYS A 36 7.69 -11.49 -24.68
CA LYS A 36 7.76 -11.25 -26.14
C LYS A 36 7.26 -9.85 -26.56
N GLY A 37 7.62 -8.82 -25.78
CA GLY A 37 7.17 -7.43 -25.99
C GLY A 37 5.93 -7.03 -25.18
N ARG A 38 5.25 -7.99 -24.53
CA ARG A 38 4.24 -7.73 -23.50
C ARG A 38 4.90 -7.33 -22.18
N THR A 39 4.14 -6.65 -21.33
CA THR A 39 4.56 -6.00 -20.10
C THR A 39 3.85 -6.59 -18.88
N ASP A 40 4.21 -6.12 -17.69
CA ASP A 40 3.50 -6.47 -16.44
C ASP A 40 2.02 -6.08 -16.49
N ALA A 41 1.65 -5.07 -17.28
CA ALA A 41 0.24 -4.70 -17.48
C ALA A 41 -0.54 -5.80 -18.22
N ASP A 42 0.06 -6.41 -19.23
CA ASP A 42 -0.55 -7.51 -19.97
C ASP A 42 -0.70 -8.75 -19.08
N PHE A 43 0.33 -9.07 -18.27
CA PHE A 43 0.23 -10.14 -17.28
C PHE A 43 -0.84 -9.85 -16.23
N GLY A 44 -0.87 -8.62 -15.72
CA GLY A 44 -1.88 -8.13 -14.79
C GLY A 44 -3.30 -8.34 -15.30
N GLN A 45 -3.58 -7.98 -16.56
CA GLN A 45 -4.87 -8.21 -17.19
C GLN A 45 -5.27 -9.69 -17.21
N MET A 46 -4.31 -10.60 -17.46
CA MET A 46 -4.57 -12.04 -17.48
C MET A 46 -4.84 -12.63 -16.09
N VAL A 47 -4.27 -12.05 -15.03
CA VAL A 47 -4.41 -12.55 -13.65
C VAL A 47 -5.43 -11.77 -12.79
N GLY A 48 -5.93 -10.64 -13.27
CA GLY A 48 -6.89 -9.79 -12.56
C GLY A 48 -6.26 -8.76 -11.62
N LEU A 49 -5.03 -8.32 -11.91
CA LEU A 49 -4.31 -7.29 -11.15
C LEU A 49 -3.88 -6.14 -12.07
N SER A 50 -3.59 -4.97 -11.51
CA SER A 50 -2.98 -3.86 -12.25
C SER A 50 -1.52 -4.18 -12.60
N GLY A 51 -1.01 -3.54 -13.65
CA GLY A 51 0.40 -3.69 -14.03
C GLY A 51 1.36 -3.28 -12.92
N ASP A 52 1.03 -2.23 -12.16
CA ASP A 52 1.83 -1.78 -11.01
C ASP A 52 1.86 -2.83 -9.88
N GLN A 53 0.72 -3.45 -9.57
CA GLN A 53 0.64 -4.52 -8.57
C GLN A 53 1.50 -5.74 -8.93
N ILE A 54 1.56 -6.09 -10.22
CA ILE A 54 2.42 -7.15 -10.73
C ILE A 54 3.88 -6.72 -10.68
N PHE A 55 4.19 -5.52 -11.15
CA PHE A 55 5.54 -4.98 -11.16
C PHE A 55 6.17 -4.99 -9.76
N GLN A 56 5.43 -4.52 -8.74
CA GLN A 56 5.88 -4.52 -7.34
C GLN A 56 6.17 -5.94 -6.82
N ARG A 57 5.25 -6.88 -7.02
CA ARG A 57 5.41 -8.28 -6.58
C ARG A 57 6.58 -8.97 -7.28
N ARG A 58 6.71 -8.74 -8.59
CA ARG A 58 7.82 -9.24 -9.39
C ARG A 58 9.16 -8.68 -8.89
N ARG A 59 9.23 -7.38 -8.61
CA ARG A 59 10.45 -6.73 -8.11
C ARG A 59 10.89 -7.27 -6.75
N VAL A 60 9.95 -7.48 -5.84
CA VAL A 60 10.21 -8.10 -4.53
C VAL A 60 10.69 -9.53 -4.69
N TRP A 61 10.07 -10.34 -5.56
CA TRP A 61 10.52 -11.69 -5.86
C TRP A 61 11.93 -11.70 -6.48
N GLU A 62 12.22 -10.83 -7.44
CA GLU A 62 13.53 -10.77 -8.09
C GLU A 62 14.65 -10.39 -7.11
N LYS A 63 14.37 -9.53 -6.10
CA LYS A 63 15.37 -9.14 -5.09
C LYS A 63 15.51 -10.15 -3.96
N PHE A 64 14.40 -10.67 -3.43
CA PHE A 64 14.37 -11.44 -2.19
C PHE A 64 13.89 -12.89 -2.33
N GLY A 65 13.45 -13.31 -3.52
CA GLY A 65 12.87 -14.63 -3.78
C GLY A 65 13.81 -15.81 -3.45
N GLY A 66 15.13 -15.59 -3.46
CA GLY A 66 16.10 -16.61 -3.05
C GLY A 66 16.37 -16.70 -1.55
N VAL A 67 15.95 -15.70 -0.76
CA VAL A 67 16.33 -15.58 0.67
C VAL A 67 15.15 -15.46 1.62
N TYR A 68 13.94 -15.12 1.14
CA TYR A 68 12.79 -14.84 2.00
C TYR A 68 12.39 -16.01 2.92
N GLU A 69 12.67 -17.25 2.53
CA GLU A 69 12.44 -18.44 3.36
C GLU A 69 13.27 -18.44 4.65
N SER A 70 14.46 -17.83 4.63
CA SER A 70 15.29 -17.65 5.84
C SER A 70 14.70 -16.63 6.83
N TYR A 71 13.67 -15.91 6.41
CA TYR A 71 12.92 -14.91 7.17
C TYR A 71 11.44 -15.32 7.27
N ALA A 72 11.13 -16.62 7.40
CA ALA A 72 9.76 -17.15 7.36
C ALA A 72 8.75 -16.49 8.34
N ALA A 73 9.23 -15.85 9.41
CA ALA A 73 8.39 -15.09 10.34
C ALA A 73 7.93 -13.72 9.78
N LEU A 74 8.64 -13.17 8.80
CA LEU A 74 8.35 -11.87 8.21
C LEU A 74 7.34 -11.98 7.07
N LYS A 75 6.38 -11.05 7.07
CA LYS A 75 5.39 -10.93 6.01
C LYS A 75 6.01 -10.28 4.77
N TRP A 76 5.42 -10.51 3.60
CA TRP A 76 5.82 -9.89 2.33
C TRP A 76 5.97 -8.36 2.41
N SER A 77 5.14 -7.70 3.24
CA SER A 77 5.18 -6.26 3.46
C SER A 77 6.53 -5.73 3.93
N PHE A 78 7.30 -6.50 4.71
CA PHE A 78 8.64 -6.10 5.16
C PHE A 78 9.60 -5.95 3.96
N PHE A 79 9.56 -6.91 3.05
CA PHE A 79 10.41 -6.95 1.85
C PHE A 79 10.00 -5.89 0.84
N TYR A 80 8.70 -5.62 0.71
CA TYR A 80 8.22 -4.54 -0.13
C TYR A 80 8.74 -3.18 0.35
N VAL A 81 8.67 -2.92 1.64
CA VAL A 81 9.21 -1.68 2.23
C VAL A 81 10.73 -1.61 2.06
N ALA A 82 11.45 -2.72 2.25
CA ALA A 82 12.90 -2.78 2.10
C ALA A 82 13.37 -2.91 0.63
N LEU A 83 12.48 -2.81 -0.36
CA LEU A 83 12.81 -3.05 -1.77
C LEU A 83 13.89 -2.09 -2.28
N ASN A 84 13.81 -0.82 -1.89
CA ASN A 84 14.74 0.23 -2.32
C ASN A 84 15.79 0.57 -1.25
N TRP A 85 15.83 -0.19 -0.16
CA TRP A 85 16.81 0.01 0.90
C TRP A 85 18.12 -0.70 0.54
N ASP A 86 19.21 0.04 0.73
CA ASP A 86 20.60 -0.41 0.57
C ASP A 86 21.04 -1.33 1.71
N ASP A 87 20.51 -1.09 2.92
CA ASP A 87 20.71 -1.85 4.16
C ASP A 87 19.54 -2.82 4.44
N ALA A 88 18.88 -3.31 3.38
CA ALA A 88 17.71 -4.17 3.51
C ALA A 88 17.97 -5.44 4.32
N GLU A 89 19.13 -6.08 4.13
CA GLU A 89 19.49 -7.33 4.81
C GLU A 89 19.60 -7.15 6.32
N ASP A 90 20.28 -6.09 6.77
CA ASP A 90 20.43 -5.76 8.19
C ASP A 90 19.08 -5.41 8.82
N CYS A 91 18.26 -4.60 8.13
CA CYS A 91 16.92 -4.24 8.60
C CYS A 91 16.01 -5.47 8.74
N LEU A 92 16.03 -6.38 7.76
CA LEU A 92 15.21 -7.60 7.78
C LEU A 92 15.71 -8.59 8.85
N ALA A 93 17.03 -8.71 9.05
CA ALA A 93 17.60 -9.53 10.11
C ALA A 93 17.18 -9.03 11.49
N TRP A 94 17.32 -7.73 11.73
CA TRP A 94 16.87 -7.10 12.97
C TRP A 94 15.36 -7.30 13.20
N ALA A 95 14.53 -7.07 12.18
CA ALA A 95 13.08 -7.21 12.31
C ALA A 95 12.65 -8.65 12.63
N ARG A 96 13.37 -9.65 12.08
CA ARG A 96 13.15 -11.06 12.40
C ARG A 96 13.51 -11.36 13.85
N ASP A 97 14.69 -10.90 14.28
CA ASP A 97 15.25 -11.24 15.59
C ASP A 97 14.45 -10.59 16.74
N GLU A 98 13.98 -9.36 16.53
CA GLU A 98 13.16 -8.62 17.50
C GLU A 98 11.65 -8.85 17.35
N ALA A 99 11.22 -9.70 16.40
CA ALA A 99 9.81 -9.87 16.03
C ALA A 99 9.07 -8.54 15.80
N ALA A 100 9.77 -7.57 15.18
CA ALA A 100 9.32 -6.20 15.03
C ALA A 100 8.23 -6.07 13.95
N THR A 101 7.42 -5.02 14.06
CA THR A 101 6.49 -4.57 13.03
C THR A 101 7.22 -3.79 11.91
N VAL A 102 6.55 -3.59 10.77
CA VAL A 102 7.10 -2.79 9.66
C VAL A 102 7.39 -1.34 10.09
N ALA A 103 6.57 -0.78 10.98
CA ALA A 103 6.77 0.56 11.51
C ALA A 103 8.02 0.65 12.40
N GLU A 104 8.22 -0.35 13.27
CA GLU A 104 9.41 -0.45 14.10
C GLU A 104 10.68 -0.65 13.27
N MET A 105 10.63 -1.48 12.21
CA MET A 105 11.76 -1.64 11.28
C MET A 105 12.14 -0.31 10.59
N ARG A 106 11.15 0.48 10.17
CA ARG A 106 11.38 1.82 9.61
C ARG A 106 12.00 2.77 10.64
N ALA A 107 11.46 2.78 11.87
CA ALA A 107 11.96 3.63 12.94
C ALA A 107 13.39 3.25 13.34
N TRP A 108 13.68 1.96 13.45
CA TRP A 108 15.02 1.45 13.73
C TRP A 108 16.02 1.87 12.66
N ARG A 109 15.67 1.72 11.37
CA ARG A 109 16.52 2.14 10.25
C ARG A 109 16.85 3.64 10.31
N LYS A 110 15.84 4.49 10.56
CA LYS A 110 16.04 5.93 10.76
C LYS A 110 16.97 6.22 11.94
N ALA A 111 16.77 5.53 13.07
CA ALA A 111 17.59 5.70 14.26
C ALA A 111 19.06 5.31 14.02
N GLN A 112 19.33 4.24 13.25
CA GLN A 112 20.69 3.83 12.89
C GLN A 112 21.40 4.87 12.01
N ARG A 113 20.66 5.59 11.17
CA ARG A 113 21.19 6.61 10.26
C ARG A 113 21.27 8.01 10.87
N GLY A 114 20.76 8.19 12.09
CA GLY A 114 20.64 9.51 12.73
C GLY A 114 19.61 10.41 12.04
N GLU A 115 18.67 9.83 11.30
CA GLU A 115 17.55 10.55 10.68
C GLU A 115 16.49 10.90 11.74
N ASP A 116 15.83 12.04 11.57
CA ASP A 116 14.79 12.48 12.50
C ASP A 116 13.56 11.55 12.45
N LEU A 117 13.21 10.98 13.60
CA LEU A 117 12.12 10.02 13.76
C LEU A 117 10.74 10.68 13.62
N PHE A 118 10.65 12.01 13.75
CA PHE A 118 9.39 12.77 13.68
C PHE A 118 9.08 13.29 12.29
N THR A 119 10.00 13.18 11.33
CA THR A 119 9.71 13.53 9.95
C THR A 119 8.79 12.46 9.35
N GLU A 120 7.57 12.84 8.96
CA GLU A 120 6.65 11.94 8.26
C GLU A 120 7.38 11.35 7.05
N SER A 121 7.46 10.01 7.00
CA SER A 121 8.08 9.34 5.87
C SER A 121 7.19 9.53 4.64
N ASP A 122 7.70 10.24 3.63
CA ASP A 122 7.06 10.41 2.31
C ASP A 122 6.91 9.05 1.58
N GLU A 123 7.58 8.00 2.09
CA GLU A 123 7.35 6.60 1.75
C GLU A 123 5.99 6.12 2.29
N GLY A 124 4.92 6.56 1.65
CA GLY A 124 3.53 6.23 1.96
C GLY A 124 3.33 4.75 2.25
N TYR A 125 2.61 4.47 3.33
CA TYR A 125 2.09 3.14 3.63
C TYR A 125 1.23 2.69 2.44
N SER A 126 1.77 1.81 1.60
CA SER A 126 1.04 1.28 0.46
C SER A 126 0.02 0.27 0.97
N GLU A 127 -1.26 0.61 0.83
CA GLU A 127 -2.43 -0.25 1.09
C GLU A 127 -2.29 -1.64 0.40
N TRP A 128 -1.46 -1.72 -0.65
CA TRP A 128 -1.12 -2.93 -1.40
C TRP A 128 -0.18 -3.92 -0.71
N ALA A 129 0.44 -3.54 0.43
CA ALA A 129 1.24 -4.43 1.24
C ALA A 129 0.40 -5.43 2.04
N ALA A 130 -0.91 -5.20 2.15
CA ALA A 130 -1.87 -6.15 2.69
C ALA A 130 -2.30 -7.14 1.60
N PRO A 131 -2.53 -8.43 1.94
CA PRO A 131 -3.28 -9.33 1.08
C PRO A 131 -4.61 -8.68 0.70
N ALA A 132 -5.00 -8.75 -0.57
CA ALA A 132 -6.27 -8.20 -1.03
C ALA A 132 -7.42 -8.78 -0.17
N GLY A 133 -8.09 -7.92 0.61
CA GLY A 133 -9.17 -8.30 1.52
C GLY A 133 -8.91 -8.13 3.02
N VAL A 134 -7.74 -7.64 3.45
CA VAL A 134 -7.49 -7.29 4.86
C VAL A 134 -7.71 -5.78 5.08
N ASP A 135 -8.72 -5.42 5.87
CA ASP A 135 -9.02 -4.04 6.25
C ASP A 135 -7.94 -3.50 7.22
N THR A 136 -6.95 -2.79 6.67
CA THR A 136 -5.86 -2.19 7.44
C THR A 136 -6.26 -0.89 8.15
N SER A 137 -7.51 -0.42 8.02
CA SER A 137 -7.99 0.75 8.77
C SER A 137 -8.00 0.53 10.29
N THR A 138 -7.88 -0.73 10.71
CA THR A 138 -7.90 -1.18 12.10
C THR A 138 -6.52 -1.36 12.72
N VAL A 139 -5.42 -1.12 11.99
CA VAL A 139 -4.07 -1.13 12.57
C VAL A 139 -3.78 0.27 13.09
N PRO A 140 -3.85 0.53 14.42
CA PRO A 140 -3.57 1.85 14.95
C PRO A 140 -2.10 2.19 14.69
N LEU A 141 -1.85 3.35 14.09
CA LEU A 141 -0.55 4.02 14.16
C LEU A 141 -0.16 4.08 15.63
N SER A 142 1.03 3.57 15.94
CA SER A 142 1.53 3.36 17.30
C SER A 142 1.26 4.58 18.18
N ARG A 143 0.28 4.47 19.08
CA ARG A 143 0.09 5.46 20.15
C ARG A 143 1.15 5.15 21.19
N VAL A 144 1.81 6.18 21.71
CA VAL A 144 2.71 6.05 22.86
C VAL A 144 1.91 5.45 24.01
N VAL A 145 2.26 4.22 24.41
CA VAL A 145 1.69 3.52 25.58
C VAL A 145 2.64 3.74 26.74
N ASP A 146 2.10 4.10 27.91
CA ASP A 146 2.88 4.25 29.14
C ASP A 146 3.54 2.90 29.50
N PRO A 147 4.80 2.82 29.98
CA PRO A 147 5.49 1.55 30.22
C PRO A 147 4.77 0.60 31.20
N ALA A 148 3.84 1.10 32.00
CA ALA A 148 3.00 0.30 32.90
C ALA A 148 1.89 -0.47 32.18
N ASP A 149 1.49 -0.04 30.98
CA ASP A 149 0.38 -0.61 30.19
C ASP A 149 0.87 -1.44 28.99
N TYR A 150 2.18 -1.64 28.87
CA TYR A 150 2.78 -2.45 27.82
C TYR A 150 2.47 -3.94 28.03
N VAL A 151 1.66 -4.51 27.13
CA VAL A 151 1.41 -5.94 27.08
C VAL A 151 2.11 -6.51 25.83
N PRO A 152 3.01 -7.50 25.98
CA PRO A 152 3.65 -8.15 24.83
C PRO A 152 2.63 -8.73 23.85
N SER A 153 2.84 -8.47 22.57
CA SER A 153 2.01 -9.01 21.48
C SER A 153 1.90 -10.53 21.58
N GLY A 154 0.69 -11.04 21.83
CA GLY A 154 0.39 -12.46 22.00
C GLY A 154 -0.27 -12.86 23.33
N ALA A 155 -0.32 -11.95 24.32
CA ALA A 155 -0.87 -12.25 25.66
C ALA A 155 -2.23 -11.60 25.98
N GLY A 156 -2.91 -10.99 25.01
CA GLY A 156 -4.21 -10.32 25.21
C GLY A 156 -5.43 -11.12 24.72
N ASP A 157 -6.61 -10.80 25.25
CA ASP A 157 -7.94 -11.43 25.04
C ASP A 157 -8.47 -11.47 23.59
N ARG A 158 -7.63 -11.20 22.58
CA ARG A 158 -8.00 -11.25 21.15
C ARG A 158 -7.47 -12.46 20.39
N ALA A 159 -6.81 -13.41 21.07
CA ALA A 159 -6.44 -14.69 20.49
C ALA A 159 -7.68 -15.61 20.32
N GLY A 160 -8.60 -15.31 19.39
CA GLY A 160 -9.75 -16.21 19.21
C GLY A 160 -10.91 -15.81 18.32
N LEU A 161 -10.73 -15.03 17.25
CA LEU A 161 -11.84 -14.74 16.32
C LEU A 161 -11.44 -14.94 14.85
N GLY A 162 -11.17 -16.20 14.49
CA GLY A 162 -11.19 -16.67 13.11
C GLY A 162 -12.43 -17.55 12.89
N GLY A 163 -13.50 -16.96 12.34
CA GLY A 163 -14.78 -17.66 12.12
C GLY A 163 -15.56 -17.09 10.94
N SER A 164 -15.44 -17.79 9.81
CA SER A 164 -16.30 -17.90 8.62
C SER A 164 -17.52 -16.97 8.45
N ARG A 165 -17.66 -16.37 7.25
CA ARG A 165 -18.96 -16.30 6.53
C ARG A 165 -18.81 -16.34 4.99
N PRO A 166 -19.81 -16.90 4.26
CA PRO A 166 -19.71 -17.28 2.86
C PRO A 166 -20.44 -16.33 1.87
N GLY A 167 -19.95 -16.32 0.62
CA GLY A 167 -20.72 -16.22 -0.63
C GLY A 167 -21.40 -14.90 -1.02
N VAL A 168 -20.90 -14.25 -2.08
CA VAL A 168 -21.74 -13.61 -3.13
C VAL A 168 -21.07 -13.79 -4.50
N SER A 169 -21.87 -14.25 -5.45
CA SER A 169 -21.54 -14.69 -6.80
C SER A 169 -21.16 -13.57 -7.77
N THR A 170 -20.41 -13.98 -8.79
CA THR A 170 -20.02 -13.32 -10.04
C THR A 170 -21.18 -12.70 -10.84
N ALA A 171 -20.90 -11.60 -11.53
CA ALA A 171 -21.60 -11.18 -12.75
C ALA A 171 -20.61 -10.72 -13.82
N THR A 172 -20.89 -11.14 -15.05
CA THR A 172 -20.08 -11.19 -16.26
C THR A 172 -20.05 -9.90 -17.08
N MET A 173 -18.96 -9.74 -17.84
CA MET A 173 -18.78 -9.05 -19.13
C MET A 173 -19.74 -7.93 -19.54
N ASP A 174 -19.17 -6.78 -19.86
CA ASP A 174 -19.63 -5.99 -21.01
C ASP A 174 -18.43 -5.54 -21.85
N THR A 175 -18.59 -5.69 -23.15
CA THR A 175 -17.60 -5.51 -24.21
C THR A 175 -17.75 -4.14 -24.83
N VAL A 176 -16.67 -3.36 -24.96
CA VAL A 176 -16.65 -2.23 -25.90
C VAL A 176 -15.43 -2.33 -26.80
N ALA A 177 -15.74 -2.40 -28.10
CA ALA A 177 -14.80 -2.51 -29.19
C ALA A 177 -14.15 -1.16 -29.54
N ARG A 178 -12.83 -1.23 -29.71
CA ARG A 178 -11.90 -0.46 -30.57
C ARG A 178 -12.32 0.94 -31.06
N ASP A 179 -11.46 1.92 -30.75
CA ASP A 179 -11.03 2.91 -31.73
C ASP A 179 -9.49 2.94 -31.80
N SER A 180 -8.97 3.09 -33.02
CA SER A 180 -7.56 2.97 -33.38
C SER A 180 -7.01 4.38 -33.62
N GLY A 181 -6.12 4.83 -32.74
CA GLY A 181 -5.47 6.13 -32.84
C GLY A 181 -4.00 6.02 -32.43
N ASP A 182 -3.14 6.10 -33.43
CA ASP A 182 -1.68 6.19 -33.38
C ASP A 182 -1.15 7.07 -32.23
N THR A 183 -0.45 6.45 -31.27
CA THR A 183 0.60 7.10 -30.47
C THR A 183 1.66 6.06 -30.15
N GLY A 184 2.69 6.00 -30.98
CA GLY A 184 3.89 5.21 -30.74
C GLY A 184 4.55 5.61 -29.42
N TYR A 185 4.35 4.79 -28.39
CA TYR A 185 5.14 4.85 -27.16
C TYR A 185 6.41 4.02 -27.36
N ALA A 186 7.54 4.69 -27.56
CA ALA A 186 8.87 4.10 -27.59
C ALA A 186 9.67 4.63 -26.39
N PRO A 187 9.94 3.84 -25.34
CA PRO A 187 10.60 4.35 -24.14
C PRO A 187 12.12 4.57 -24.28
N PHE A 188 12.78 4.17 -25.39
CA PHE A 188 14.22 4.45 -25.57
C PHE A 188 14.59 4.68 -27.04
N ARG A 189 15.24 5.83 -27.33
CA ARG A 189 15.95 6.06 -28.61
C ARG A 189 17.25 5.25 -28.65
N ALA A 190 17.61 4.78 -29.83
CA ALA A 190 18.68 3.81 -30.10
C ALA A 190 20.12 4.35 -30.08
N ASP A 191 20.45 5.34 -29.24
CA ASP A 191 21.81 5.88 -29.13
C ASP A 191 22.25 6.07 -27.67
N ALA A 192 22.15 5.01 -26.86
CA ALA A 192 22.70 4.97 -25.51
C ALA A 192 24.21 4.69 -25.55
N GLY A 193 24.99 5.75 -25.80
CA GLY A 193 26.44 5.69 -25.79
C GLY A 193 27.06 7.03 -25.43
N SER A 194 26.82 7.55 -24.21
CA SER A 194 27.65 8.58 -23.57
C SER A 194 27.36 8.66 -22.06
N ALA A 195 28.43 8.86 -21.28
CA ALA A 195 28.52 8.80 -19.82
C ALA A 195 27.57 9.76 -19.07
N PRO A 196 27.23 9.48 -17.79
CA PRO A 196 26.24 10.28 -17.07
C PRO A 196 26.83 11.66 -16.74
N VAL A 197 26.24 12.70 -17.31
CA VAL A 197 26.37 14.06 -16.80
C VAL A 197 25.45 14.18 -15.59
N SER A 198 26.00 14.67 -14.49
CA SER A 198 25.36 15.00 -13.22
C SER A 198 23.98 15.65 -13.40
N VAL A 199 22.92 14.95 -13.00
CA VAL A 199 21.55 15.47 -12.97
C VAL A 199 21.32 16.09 -11.59
N GLN A 200 21.18 17.42 -11.56
CA GLN A 200 20.62 18.15 -10.43
C GLN A 200 19.21 17.62 -10.14
N GLU A 201 18.96 17.25 -8.89
CA GLU A 201 17.66 16.85 -8.37
C GLU A 201 16.66 18.00 -8.52
N HIS A 202 15.64 17.78 -9.36
CA HIS A 202 14.42 18.56 -9.32
C HIS A 202 13.41 17.81 -8.42
N PRO A 203 12.81 18.46 -7.41
CA PRO A 203 11.82 17.83 -6.56
C PRO A 203 10.59 17.45 -7.37
N ALA A 204 10.05 16.26 -7.12
CA ALA A 204 8.86 15.76 -7.78
C ALA A 204 7.68 16.72 -7.57
N GLU A 205 7.19 17.27 -8.68
CA GLU A 205 6.06 18.19 -8.71
C GLU A 205 4.81 17.44 -8.22
N ARG A 206 4.30 17.78 -7.03
CA ARG A 206 3.00 17.30 -6.53
C ARG A 206 1.98 17.59 -7.63
N VAL A 207 1.32 16.56 -8.14
CA VAL A 207 0.16 16.74 -9.03
C VAL A 207 -0.90 17.49 -8.22
N GLU A 208 -1.00 18.79 -8.44
CA GLU A 208 -1.98 19.64 -7.78
C GLU A 208 -3.38 19.19 -8.24
N LEU A 209 -4.18 18.73 -7.28
CA LEU A 209 -5.58 18.39 -7.53
C LEU A 209 -6.28 19.64 -8.07
N THR A 210 -7.06 19.49 -9.14
CA THR A 210 -7.90 20.60 -9.59
C THR A 210 -8.88 20.97 -8.48
N ALA A 211 -9.28 22.25 -8.40
CA ALA A 211 -10.22 22.71 -7.38
C ALA A 211 -11.50 21.85 -7.34
N GLU A 212 -11.98 21.42 -8.51
CA GLU A 212 -13.14 20.54 -8.64
C GLU A 212 -12.91 19.14 -8.04
N GLN A 213 -11.73 18.55 -8.26
CA GLN A 213 -11.37 17.25 -7.69
C GLN A 213 -11.22 17.33 -6.16
N PHE A 214 -10.63 18.43 -5.67
CA PHE A 214 -10.52 18.68 -4.24
C PHE A 214 -11.91 18.77 -3.57
N TRP A 215 -12.81 19.59 -4.12
CA TRP A 215 -14.15 19.76 -3.54
C TRP A 215 -15.01 18.50 -3.66
N LYS A 216 -14.90 17.71 -4.73
CA LYS A 216 -15.54 16.39 -4.85
C LYS A 216 -15.07 15.43 -3.76
N ARG A 217 -13.77 15.42 -3.48
CA ARG A 217 -13.19 14.58 -2.42
C ARG A 217 -13.59 15.07 -1.04
N ALA A 218 -13.57 16.39 -0.79
CA ALA A 218 -13.99 17.00 0.46
C ALA A 218 -15.46 16.70 0.79
N ALA A 219 -16.37 16.87 -0.18
CA ALA A 219 -17.78 16.53 -0.04
C ALA A 219 -17.99 15.05 0.30
N SER A 220 -17.24 14.15 -0.36
CA SER A 220 -17.31 12.71 -0.10
C SER A 220 -16.82 12.35 1.31
N MET A 221 -15.82 13.06 1.84
CA MET A 221 -15.33 12.85 3.20
C MET A 221 -16.33 13.34 4.25
N LEU A 222 -16.98 14.48 4.01
CA LEU A 222 -18.04 15.00 4.88
C LEU A 222 -19.27 14.06 4.89
N ASP A 223 -19.66 13.49 3.75
CA ASP A 223 -20.75 12.50 3.68
C ASP A 223 -20.41 11.23 4.48
N LYS A 224 -19.16 10.74 4.36
CA LYS A 224 -18.68 9.59 5.14
C LYS A 224 -18.68 9.89 6.64
N LEU A 225 -18.22 11.08 7.04
CA LEU A 225 -18.23 11.50 8.44
C LEU A 225 -19.67 11.57 8.98
N ASN A 226 -20.60 12.14 8.21
CA ASN A 226 -22.01 12.19 8.56
C ASN A 226 -22.63 10.79 8.73
N ARG A 227 -22.29 9.83 7.86
CA ARG A 227 -22.75 8.43 7.99
C ARG A 227 -22.13 7.71 9.19
N ALA A 228 -20.89 8.03 9.53
CA ALA A 228 -20.18 7.45 10.67
C ALA A 228 -20.69 7.99 12.02
N LEU A 229 -21.23 9.21 12.04
CA LEU A 229 -21.90 9.83 13.19
C LEU A 229 -23.24 9.15 13.49
N SER A 230 -23.15 7.97 14.09
CA SER A 230 -24.32 7.23 14.57
C SER A 230 -24.92 7.89 15.82
N PRO A 231 -26.22 7.67 16.10
CA PRO A 231 -26.91 8.26 17.27
C PRO A 231 -26.24 7.93 18.61
N GLN A 232 -25.54 6.79 18.70
CA GLN A 232 -24.77 6.41 19.89
C GLN A 232 -23.58 7.36 20.12
N TYR A 233 -22.83 7.73 19.08
CA TYR A 233 -21.69 8.64 19.20
C TYR A 233 -22.13 10.08 19.44
N LEU A 234 -23.28 10.47 18.88
CA LEU A 234 -23.88 11.79 19.16
C LEU A 234 -24.34 11.92 20.61
N ARG A 235 -24.87 10.85 21.23
CA ARG A 235 -25.23 10.84 22.65
C ARG A 235 -24.00 10.80 23.56
N ALA A 236 -22.98 10.03 23.18
CA ALA A 236 -21.72 9.96 23.90
C ALA A 236 -20.87 11.24 23.78
N LEU A 237 -21.26 12.20 22.91
CA LEU A 237 -20.56 13.46 22.74
C LEU A 237 -20.61 14.32 24.00
N SER A 238 -21.72 14.30 24.74
CA SER A 238 -21.84 15.01 26.02
C SER A 238 -21.01 14.39 27.14
N GLU A 239 -20.59 13.13 26.97
CA GLU A 239 -19.74 12.41 27.93
C GLU A 239 -18.25 12.64 27.65
N GLN A 240 -17.89 13.29 26.54
CA GLN A 240 -16.50 13.63 26.23
C GLN A 240 -16.01 14.84 27.03
N SER A 241 -14.71 14.86 27.31
CA SER A 241 -14.05 15.99 27.99
C SER A 241 -14.32 17.32 27.28
N ASP A 242 -14.41 18.41 28.05
CA ASP A 242 -14.64 19.76 27.51
C ASP A 242 -13.63 20.11 26.41
N LYS A 243 -12.36 19.74 26.60
CA LYS A 243 -11.28 19.95 25.65
C LYS A 243 -11.53 19.30 24.27
N VAL A 244 -12.13 18.11 24.24
CA VAL A 244 -12.47 17.41 22.99
C VAL A 244 -13.66 18.07 22.31
N ARG A 245 -14.65 18.51 23.09
CA ARG A 245 -15.84 19.20 22.56
C ARG A 245 -15.50 20.57 21.99
N GLU A 246 -14.73 21.38 22.71
CA GLU A 246 -14.26 22.69 22.26
C GLU A 246 -13.43 22.57 20.97
N ARG A 247 -12.49 21.62 20.92
CA ARG A 247 -11.64 21.42 19.74
C ARG A 247 -12.43 21.00 18.50
N LEU A 248 -13.43 20.14 18.67
CA LEU A 248 -14.33 19.71 17.58
C LEU A 248 -15.17 20.88 17.08
N GLN A 249 -15.75 21.67 17.99
CA GLN A 249 -16.57 22.84 17.65
C GLN A 249 -15.74 23.91 16.92
N GLU A 250 -14.54 24.21 17.42
CA GLU A 250 -13.62 25.17 16.80
C GLU A 250 -13.23 24.73 15.37
N SER A 251 -12.89 23.45 15.20
CA SER A 251 -12.50 22.91 13.89
C SER A 251 -13.66 22.93 12.89
N LEU A 252 -14.89 22.66 13.32
CA LEU A 252 -16.07 22.74 12.46
C LEU A 252 -16.40 24.19 12.09
N GLN A 253 -16.32 25.11 13.06
CA GLN A 253 -16.58 26.53 12.82
C GLN A 253 -15.57 27.12 11.84
N GLU A 254 -14.28 26.81 11.99
CA GLU A 254 -13.25 27.26 11.04
C GLU A 254 -13.51 26.78 9.61
N ILE A 255 -14.00 25.55 9.44
CA ILE A 255 -14.32 25.00 8.11
C ILE A 255 -15.51 25.76 7.53
N VAL A 256 -16.57 25.99 8.31
CA VAL A 256 -17.74 26.76 7.87
C VAL A 256 -17.35 28.17 7.46
N ASP A 257 -16.62 28.89 8.32
CA ASP A 257 -16.18 30.27 8.04
C ASP A 257 -15.32 30.37 6.78
N LYS A 258 -14.43 29.40 6.53
CA LYS A 258 -13.58 29.36 5.33
C LYS A 258 -14.38 29.08 4.06
N VAL A 259 -15.39 28.22 4.14
CA VAL A 259 -16.26 27.90 3.01
C VAL A 259 -17.18 29.08 2.69
N GLU A 260 -17.77 29.72 3.69
CA GLU A 260 -18.64 30.88 3.50
C GLU A 260 -17.88 32.06 2.89
N ARG A 261 -16.68 32.39 3.39
CA ARG A 261 -15.82 33.43 2.80
C ARG A 261 -15.35 33.12 1.39
N GLY A 262 -15.36 31.85 0.98
CA GLY A 262 -15.01 31.43 -0.39
C GLY A 262 -16.20 31.45 -1.35
N LEU A 263 -17.43 31.62 -0.85
CA LEU A 263 -18.67 31.68 -1.62
C LEU A 263 -19.19 33.12 -1.83
N GLU A 264 -18.69 34.08 -1.03
CA GLU A 264 -18.86 35.53 -1.23
C GLU A 264 -17.96 36.08 -2.34
#